data_AF-A0A2R4JLV2-F1
#
_entry.id   AF-A0A2R4JLV2-F1
#
_cell.length_a   1.000
_cell.length_b   1.000
_cell.length_c   1.000
_cell.angle_alpha   90.00
_cell.angle_beta   90.00
_cell.angle_gamma   90.00
#
_symmetry.space_group_name_H-M   'P 1'
#
loop_
_entity.id
_entity.type
_entity.pdbx_description
1 polymer ?
#
loop_
_entity_poly.entity_id
_entity_poly.type
_entity_poly.pdbx_seq_one_letter_code
_entity_poly.pdbx_strand_id
1 'polypeptide(L)' 'MGLPKRRCPNCGDTEQHFRRLHDAERAYALGQVHSADVHKYRRCTRQGCVRVQSYFNWRAGFDLPEEFRTPPRPVPQV' A
#
# COMPACT_ATOMS: atom_id res chain seq x y z
N MET A 1 -12.97 -12.83 -6.57
CA MET A 1 -12.24 -11.90 -7.46
C MET A 1 -10.88 -11.60 -6.83
N GLY A 2 -9.78 -11.89 -7.53
CA GLY A 2 -8.42 -11.72 -7.00
C GLY A 2 -8.03 -10.26 -6.78
N LEU A 3 -7.04 -10.01 -5.92
CA LEU A 3 -6.48 -8.68 -5.72
C LEU A 3 -5.82 -8.17 -7.01
N PRO A 4 -6.02 -6.90 -7.41
CA PRO A 4 -5.35 -6.35 -8.56
C PRO A 4 -3.84 -6.43 -8.40
N LYS A 5 -3.16 -6.95 -9.42
CA LYS A 5 -1.71 -6.93 -9.55
C LYS A 5 -1.29 -5.64 -10.23
N ARG A 6 -0.28 -4.97 -9.69
CA ARG A 6 0.28 -3.74 -10.27
C ARG A 6 1.76 -3.64 -9.97
N ARG A 7 2.49 -2.87 -10.76
CA ARG A 7 3.90 -2.57 -10.50
C ARG A 7 4.05 -1.74 -9.23
N CYS A 8 4.97 -2.14 -8.36
CA CYS A 8 5.29 -1.43 -7.12
C CYS A 8 6.75 -0.93 -7.16
N PRO A 9 7.01 0.39 -7.19
CA PRO A 9 8.37 0.92 -7.24
C PRO A 9 9.20 0.53 -6.00
N ASN A 10 8.60 0.51 -4.80
CA ASN A 10 9.29 0.13 -3.56
C ASN A 10 9.65 -1.37 -3.49
N CYS A 11 9.15 -2.19 -4.41
CA CYS A 11 9.46 -3.61 -4.46
C CYS A 11 10.43 -3.95 -5.60
N GLY A 12 11.26 -3.00 -6.00
CA GLY A 12 12.16 -3.17 -7.15
C GLY A 12 11.37 -3.24 -8.46
N ASP A 13 10.32 -2.42 -8.57
CA ASP A 13 9.53 -2.33 -9.80
C ASP A 13 8.86 -3.65 -10.24
N THR A 14 8.61 -4.55 -9.30
CA THR A 14 7.95 -5.85 -9.52
C THR A 14 6.43 -5.76 -9.43
N GLU A 15 5.73 -6.70 -10.06
CA GLU A 15 4.28 -6.83 -9.90
C GLU A 15 3.94 -7.37 -8.51
N GLN A 16 3.11 -6.61 -7.78
CA GLN A 16 2.64 -6.97 -6.45
C GLN A 16 1.13 -6.88 -6.37
N HIS A 17 0.57 -7.56 -5.37
CA HIS A 17 -0.85 -7.48 -5.08
C HIS A 17 -1.16 -6.20 -4.28
N PHE A 18 -2.28 -5.57 -4.62
CA PHE A 18 -2.71 -4.33 -3.98
C PHE A 18 -4.09 -4.51 -3.33
N ARG A 19 -4.14 -4.29 -2.02
CA ARG A 19 -5.38 -4.32 -1.24
C ARG A 19 -5.93 -2.92 -0.99
N ARG A 20 -7.21 -2.84 -0.66
CA ARG A 20 -7.80 -1.57 -0.19
C ARG A 20 -7.11 -1.12 1.10
N LEU A 21 -7.10 0.19 1.32
CA LEU A 21 -6.65 0.79 2.57
C LEU A 21 -7.60 0.36 3.70
N HIS A 22 -7.04 0.01 4.85
CA HIS A 22 -7.76 -0.11 6.12
C HIS A 22 -8.08 1.27 6.67
N ASP A 23 -8.96 1.33 7.68
CA ASP A 23 -9.48 2.60 8.19
C ASP A 23 -8.37 3.56 8.67
N ALA A 24 -7.36 3.05 9.39
CA ALA A 24 -6.21 3.86 9.83
C ALA A 24 -5.35 4.36 8.64
N GLU A 25 -5.10 3.51 7.64
CA GLU A 25 -4.34 3.90 6.45
C GLU A 25 -5.10 4.90 5.59
N ARG A 26 -6.44 4.75 5.54
CA ARG A 26 -7.34 5.65 4.84
C ARG A 26 -7.40 7.00 5.55
N ALA A 27 -7.45 7.05 6.88
CA ALA A 27 -7.39 8.30 7.63
C ALA A 27 -6.10 9.08 7.33
N TYR A 28 -4.96 8.39 7.26
CA TYR A 28 -3.71 9.00 6.83
C TYR A 28 -3.76 9.46 5.36
N ALA A 29 -4.29 8.62 4.48
CA ALA A 29 -4.44 8.94 3.05
C ALA A 29 -5.32 10.16 2.80
N LEU A 30 -6.37 10.38 3.62
CA LEU A 30 -7.22 11.57 3.54
C LEU A 30 -6.45 12.87 3.80
N GLY A 31 -5.31 12.82 4.50
CA GLY A 31 -4.41 13.96 4.66
C GLY A 31 -3.43 14.17 3.51
N GLN A 32 -3.29 13.20 2.59
CA GLN A 32 -2.36 13.23 1.46
C GLN A 32 -3.04 13.46 0.12
N VAL A 33 -4.28 12.99 -0.03
CA VAL A 33 -5.03 13.01 -1.28
C VAL A 33 -6.46 13.49 -1.04
N HIS A 34 -7.13 13.93 -2.11
CA HIS A 34 -8.54 14.29 -2.04
C HIS A 34 -9.38 13.13 -1.52
N SER A 35 -10.32 13.44 -0.61
CA SER A 35 -11.22 12.46 0.01
C SER A 35 -12.06 11.70 -1.02
N ALA A 36 -12.47 12.37 -2.08
CA ALA A 36 -13.17 11.78 -3.21
C ALA A 36 -12.33 10.71 -3.93
N ASP A 37 -11.00 10.79 -3.90
CA ASP A 37 -10.10 9.86 -4.60
C ASP A 37 -9.52 8.78 -3.71
N VAL A 38 -9.63 8.89 -2.38
CA VAL A 38 -9.00 7.95 -1.43
C VAL A 38 -9.37 6.49 -1.70
N HIS A 39 -10.58 6.23 -2.19
CA HIS A 39 -11.07 4.90 -2.51
C HIS A 39 -10.38 4.26 -3.75
N LYS A 40 -9.74 5.09 -4.58
CA LYS A 40 -8.95 4.66 -5.75
C LYS A 40 -7.55 4.23 -5.33
N TYR A 41 -7.08 4.61 -4.14
CA TYR A 41 -5.76 4.24 -3.64
C TYR A 41 -5.76 2.86 -3.00
N ARG A 42 -4.66 2.14 -3.22
CA ARG A 42 -4.46 0.79 -2.71
C ARG A 42 -3.04 0.61 -2.20
N ARG A 43 -2.91 -0.21 -1.18
CA ARG A 43 -1.63 -0.53 -0.55
C ARG A 43 -1.08 -1.84 -1.08
N CYS A 44 0.23 -1.86 -1.33
CA CYS A 44 0.97 -3.09 -1.60
C CYS A 44 0.82 -4.07 -0.43
N THR A 45 0.50 -5.34 -0.71
CA THR A 45 0.38 -6.39 0.32
C THR A 45 1.71 -7.05 0.67
N ARG A 46 2.80 -6.69 -0.01
CA ARG A 46 4.12 -7.26 0.27
C ARG A 46 4.55 -6.87 1.69
N GLN A 47 5.02 -7.84 2.46
CA GLN A 47 5.57 -7.60 3.79
C GLN A 47 6.73 -6.59 3.72
N GLY A 48 6.81 -5.68 4.68
CA GLY A 48 7.78 -4.59 4.68
C GLY A 48 7.48 -3.43 3.72
N CYS A 49 6.47 -3.55 2.83
CA CYS A 49 6.10 -2.48 1.90
C CYS A 49 5.00 -1.59 2.48
N VAL A 50 5.23 -0.28 2.42
CA VAL A 50 4.31 0.78 2.85
C VAL A 50 3.77 1.60 1.68
N ARG A 51 4.06 1.18 0.44
CA ARG A 51 3.66 1.90 -0.77
C ARG A 51 2.14 1.87 -0.94
N VAL A 52 1.55 3.05 -1.06
CA VAL A 52 0.17 3.28 -1.47
C VAL A 52 0.16 3.97 -2.81
N GLN A 53 -0.58 3.44 -3.77
CA GLN A 53 -0.64 4.02 -5.11
C GLN A 53 -2.06 4.00 -5.67
N SER A 54 -2.31 4.90 -6.61
CA SER A 54 -3.57 4.98 -7.32
C SER A 54 -3.75 3.74 -8.18
N TYR A 55 -4.98 3.21 -8.19
CA TYR A 55 -5.36 2.14 -9.09
C TYR A 55 -5.12 2.52 -10.56
N PHE A 56 -5.39 3.76 -10.96
CA PHE A 56 -5.31 4.20 -12.36
C PHE A 56 -3.89 4.60 -12.78
N ASN A 57 -3.05 5.04 -11.85
CA ASN A 57 -1.68 5.44 -12.12
C ASN A 57 -0.74 4.90 -11.05
N TRP A 58 0.03 3.87 -11.38
CA TRP A 58 0.94 3.20 -10.45
C TRP A 58 2.10 4.08 -9.97
N ARG A 59 2.45 5.11 -10.74
CA ARG A 59 3.48 6.09 -10.37
C ARG A 59 2.93 7.14 -9.40
N ALA A 60 1.63 7.42 -9.44
CA ALA A 60 0.97 8.34 -8.54
C ALA A 60 0.62 7.64 -7.22
N GLY A 61 1.13 8.17 -6.11
CA GLY A 61 1.00 7.55 -4.81
C GLY A 61 1.95 8.14 -3.79
N PHE A 62 1.87 7.63 -2.58
CA PHE A 62 2.68 8.05 -1.45
C PHE A 62 3.06 6.82 -0.62
N ASP A 63 3.94 7.03 0.33
CA ASP A 63 4.43 5.99 1.22
C ASP A 63 3.85 6.22 2.60
N LEU A 64 3.28 5.17 3.19
CA LEU A 64 2.82 5.25 4.57
C LEU A 64 4.03 5.32 5.51
N PRO A 65 3.87 5.95 6.69
CA PRO A 65 4.88 5.93 7.74
C PRO A 65 5.31 4.50 8.09
N GLU A 66 6.54 4.35 8.61
CA GLU A 66 7.08 3.06 9.00
C GLU A 66 6.24 2.36 10.08
N GLU A 67 5.47 3.10 10.88
CA GLU A 67 4.49 2.56 11.84
C GLU A 67 3.46 1.64 11.18
N PHE A 68 3.11 1.90 9.92
CA PHE A 68 2.21 1.07 9.15
C PHE A 68 2.93 -0.11 8.48
N ARG A 69 4.26 -0.14 8.49
CA ARG A 69 5.02 -1.27 7.93
C ARG A 69 4.64 -2.50 8.74
N THR A 70 3.99 -3.46 8.09
CA THR A 70 3.83 -4.78 8.69
C THR A 70 5.24 -5.36 8.80
N PRO A 71 5.77 -5.55 10.02
CA PRO A 71 7.05 -6.20 10.15
C PRO A 71 6.93 -7.59 9.51
N PRO A 72 7.99 -8.13 8.90
CA PRO A 72 8.01 -9.56 8.63
C PRO A 72 7.64 -10.24 9.94
N ARG A 73 6.69 -11.19 9.90
CA ARG A 73 6.28 -11.95 11.08
C ARG A 73 7.57 -12.36 11.80
N PRO A 74 7.79 -11.99 13.08
CA PRO A 74 8.99 -12.43 13.76
C PRO A 74 9.01 -13.95 13.64
N VAL A 75 10.03 -14.47 12.95
CA VAL A 75 10.30 -15.90 12.99
C VAL A 75 10.39 -16.23 14.48
N PRO A 76 9.61 -17.20 14.99
CA PRO A 76 9.81 -17.66 16.35
C PRO A 76 11.28 -18.06 16.43
N GLN A 77 12.06 -17.30 17.21
CA GLN A 77 13.43 -17.64 17.52
C GLN A 77 13.33 -18.94 18.33
N VAL A 78 13.63 -20.07 17.69
CA VAL A 78 13.80 -21.38 18.32
C VAL A 78 15.25 -21.52 18.74
#